data_AF-A0A1V4YQ24-F1
#
_entry.id   AF-A0A1V4YQ24-F1
#
_cell.length_a   1.000
_cell.length_b   1.000
_cell.length_c   1.000
_cell.angle_alpha   90.00
_cell.angle_beta   90.00
_cell.angle_gamma   90.00
#
_symmetry.space_group_name_H-M   'P 1'
#
loop_
_entity.id
_entity.type
_entity.pdbx_description
1 polymer ?
#
loop_
_entity_poly.entity_id
_entity_poly.type
_entity_poly.pdbx_seq_one_letter_code
_entity_poly.pdbx_strand_id
1 'polypeptide(L)'
;MTVNPSTQPDLTVTDLQLPSNPVAGTTYQITATITNQGTVDAGAFAVKLYDNNTQLGKINITSLSAGTSTQVTFNWTPITGTHNLAIKADANNQITEYNEANNQIAHQVTVS
;
A
#
# COMPACT_ATOMS: atom_id res chain seq x y z
N MET A 1 -5.55 -7.87 -33.21
CA MET A 1 -4.87 -6.91 -32.34
C MET A 1 -4.05 -7.71 -31.34
N THR A 2 -2.74 -7.78 -31.53
CA THR A 2 -1.83 -8.37 -30.54
C THR A 2 -1.59 -7.31 -29.47
N VAL A 3 -2.21 -7.47 -28.30
CA VAL A 3 -1.76 -6.72 -27.12
C VAL A 3 -0.33 -7.14 -26.85
N ASN A 4 0.60 -6.19 -26.87
CA ASN A 4 1.97 -6.46 -26.46
C ASN A 4 1.90 -6.67 -24.93
N PRO A 5 2.24 -7.84 -24.37
CA PRO A 5 2.23 -8.00 -22.92
C PRO A 5 3.22 -6.98 -22.34
N SER A 6 2.77 -6.19 -21.36
CA SER A 6 3.63 -5.24 -20.64
C SER A 6 4.81 -5.99 -20.04
N THR A 7 6.04 -5.72 -20.50
CA THR A 7 7.27 -6.38 -20.00
C THR A 7 7.80 -5.73 -18.72
N GLN A 8 6.91 -5.18 -17.89
CA GLN A 8 7.27 -4.45 -16.68
C GLN A 8 6.47 -5.01 -15.48
N PRO A 9 7.00 -4.88 -14.25
CA PRO A 9 6.19 -4.99 -13.05
C PRO A 9 5.07 -3.94 -13.02
N ASP A 10 4.03 -4.22 -12.27
CA ASP A 10 2.93 -3.28 -12.01
C ASP A 10 2.37 -3.57 -10.61
N LEU A 11 2.93 -2.92 -9.60
CA LEU A 11 2.53 -2.98 -8.21
C LEU A 11 1.26 -2.15 -8.04
N THR A 12 0.41 -2.62 -7.14
CA THR A 12 -0.84 -1.94 -6.81
C THR A 12 -1.28 -2.35 -5.41
N VAL A 13 -1.93 -1.45 -4.71
CA VAL A 13 -2.57 -1.75 -3.42
C VAL A 13 -4.01 -2.18 -3.72
N THR A 14 -4.28 -3.48 -3.60
CA THR A 14 -5.58 -4.07 -4.01
C THR A 14 -6.59 -4.18 -2.88
N ASP A 15 -6.13 -4.17 -1.63
CA ASP A 15 -7.00 -4.18 -0.45
C ASP A 15 -6.36 -3.40 0.70
N LEU A 16 -7.20 -2.74 1.51
CA LEU A 16 -6.80 -2.05 2.72
C LEU A 16 -7.82 -2.33 3.83
N GLN A 17 -7.42 -3.12 4.81
CA GLN A 17 -8.23 -3.51 5.95
C GLN A 17 -8.08 -2.48 7.07
N LEU A 18 -9.19 -1.80 7.36
CA LEU A 18 -9.28 -0.74 8.36
C LEU A 18 -10.24 -1.13 9.49
N PRO A 19 -10.03 -0.64 10.72
CA PRO A 19 -11.03 -0.78 11.78
C PRO A 19 -12.31 -0.03 11.39
N SER A 20 -13.47 -0.63 11.65
CA SER A 20 -14.76 -0.06 11.27
C SER A 20 -15.15 1.16 12.13
N ASN A 21 -14.81 1.15 13.41
CA ASN A 21 -15.13 2.21 14.38
C ASN A 21 -13.94 2.40 15.34
N PRO A 22 -12.84 3.01 14.88
CA PRO A 22 -11.66 3.21 15.72
C PRO A 22 -11.93 4.22 16.84
N VAL A 23 -11.32 3.96 18.00
CA VAL A 23 -11.35 4.81 19.19
C VAL A 23 -9.95 5.39 19.39
N ALA A 24 -9.88 6.68 19.73
CA ALA A 24 -8.64 7.37 19.98
C ALA A 24 -7.79 6.66 21.07
N GLY A 25 -6.47 6.61 20.87
CA GLY A 25 -5.52 6.01 21.80
C GLY A 25 -5.47 4.48 21.81
N THR A 26 -6.34 3.79 21.05
CA THR A 26 -6.29 2.34 20.88
C THR A 26 -5.43 1.97 19.67
N THR A 27 -4.53 1.00 19.81
CA THR A 27 -3.70 0.52 18.69
C THR A 27 -4.47 -0.50 17.85
N TYR A 28 -4.54 -0.25 16.55
CA TYR A 28 -5.13 -1.12 15.54
C TYR A 28 -4.05 -1.63 14.58
N GLN A 29 -4.28 -2.81 14.02
CA GLN A 29 -3.48 -3.34 12.92
C GLN A 29 -4.16 -3.00 11.60
N ILE A 30 -3.45 -2.27 10.75
CA ILE A 30 -3.86 -1.96 9.38
C ILE A 30 -3.13 -2.91 8.45
N THR A 31 -3.87 -3.72 7.70
CA THR A 31 -3.29 -4.68 6.75
C THR A 31 -3.60 -4.24 5.33
N ALA A 32 -2.56 -4.09 4.51
CA ALA A 32 -2.69 -3.81 3.09
C ALA A 32 -2.26 -5.02 2.26
N THR A 33 -3.01 -5.32 1.20
CA THR A 33 -2.61 -6.31 0.20
C THR A 33 -1.96 -5.58 -0.97
N ILE A 34 -0.73 -5.97 -1.28
CA ILE A 34 0.04 -5.46 -2.42
C ILE A 34 0.09 -6.56 -3.46
N THR A 35 -0.29 -6.25 -4.70
CA THR A 35 -0.30 -7.19 -5.82
C THR A 35 0.63 -6.68 -6.90
N ASN A 36 1.45 -7.57 -7.46
CA ASN A 36 2.12 -7.31 -8.74
C ASN A 36 1.23 -7.85 -9.85
N GLN A 37 0.45 -6.99 -10.49
CA GLN A 37 -0.44 -7.35 -11.61
C GLN A 37 0.27 -7.27 -12.98
N GLY A 38 1.57 -6.95 -12.99
CA GLY A 38 2.41 -6.95 -14.18
C GLY A 38 2.78 -8.35 -14.66
N THR A 39 3.60 -8.42 -15.71
CA THR A 39 4.07 -9.71 -16.25
C THR A 39 5.52 -10.06 -15.88
N VAL A 40 6.19 -9.17 -15.15
CA VAL A 40 7.58 -9.33 -14.69
C VAL A 40 7.66 -9.17 -13.18
N ASP A 41 8.54 -9.93 -12.54
CA ASP A 41 8.80 -9.86 -11.11
C ASP A 41 9.30 -8.48 -10.69
N ALA A 42 8.74 -7.94 -9.61
CA ALA A 42 9.23 -6.72 -8.97
C ALA A 42 10.42 -7.06 -8.07
N GLY A 43 11.48 -6.24 -8.14
CA GLY A 43 12.61 -6.29 -7.23
C GLY A 43 12.27 -5.74 -5.83
N ALA A 44 13.28 -5.27 -5.10
CA ALA A 44 13.06 -4.74 -3.76
C ALA A 44 12.42 -3.34 -3.77
N PHE A 45 11.33 -3.16 -3.02
CA PHE A 45 10.60 -1.90 -2.90
C PHE A 45 10.12 -1.63 -1.48
N ALA A 46 9.80 -0.37 -1.18
CA ALA A 46 9.27 0.04 0.12
C ALA A 46 7.76 0.29 0.07
N VAL A 47 7.02 -0.26 1.04
CA VAL A 47 5.62 0.11 1.29
C VAL A 47 5.57 1.03 2.49
N LYS A 48 4.84 2.15 2.39
CA LYS A 48 4.68 3.11 3.47
C LYS A 48 3.22 3.34 3.80
N LEU A 49 2.92 3.44 5.10
CA LEU A 49 1.66 3.95 5.62
C LEU A 49 1.83 5.41 6.02
N TYR A 50 0.85 6.22 5.61
CA TYR A 50 0.70 7.61 6.01
C TYR A 50 -0.65 7.82 6.69
N ASP A 51 -0.64 8.75 7.63
CA ASP A 51 -1.83 9.33 8.22
C ASP A 51 -1.81 10.83 7.96
N ASN A 52 -2.72 11.28 7.09
CA ASN A 52 -2.65 12.56 6.40
C ASN A 52 -1.31 12.68 5.66
N ASN A 53 -0.46 13.63 6.04
CA ASN A 53 0.86 13.83 5.42
C ASN A 53 2.01 13.24 6.26
N THR A 54 1.70 12.56 7.36
CA THR A 54 2.70 12.01 8.29
C THR A 54 2.94 10.54 7.99
N GLN A 55 4.19 10.17 7.71
CA GLN A 55 4.58 8.77 7.57
C GLN A 55 4.55 8.08 8.93
N LEU A 56 3.73 7.03 9.07
CA LEU A 56 3.64 6.25 10.30
C LEU A 56 4.59 5.05 10.31
N GLY A 57 4.83 4.45 9.14
CA GLY A 57 5.60 3.23 9.05
C GLY A 57 6.14 2.96 7.65
N LYS A 58 7.15 2.08 7.60
CA LYS A 58 7.75 1.58 6.36
C LYS A 58 8.06 0.09 6.52
N ILE A 59 7.67 -0.70 5.54
CA ILE A 59 8.05 -2.11 5.40
C ILE A 59 8.77 -2.25 4.06
N ASN A 60 9.90 -2.95 4.05
CA ASN A 60 10.60 -3.27 2.81
C ASN A 60 10.20 -4.68 2.36
N ILE A 61 9.85 -4.83 1.09
CA ILE A 61 9.62 -6.11 0.42
C ILE A 61 10.85 -6.38 -0.44
N THR A 62 11.41 -7.58 -0.36
CA THR A 62 12.63 -7.96 -1.10
C THR A 62 12.36 -8.23 -2.58
N SER A 63 11.18 -8.76 -2.89
CA SER A 63 10.70 -9.04 -4.23
C SER A 63 9.22 -9.41 -4.21
N LEU A 64 8.51 -9.23 -5.32
CA LEU A 64 7.16 -9.74 -5.50
C LEU A 64 6.97 -10.27 -6.93
N SER A 65 6.75 -11.57 -7.06
CA SER A 65 6.62 -12.23 -8.36
C SER A 65 5.40 -11.76 -9.14
N ALA A 66 5.48 -11.77 -10.47
CA ALA A 66 4.38 -11.42 -11.36
C ALA A 66 3.12 -12.24 -11.06
N GLY A 67 1.96 -11.58 -11.03
CA GLY A 67 0.66 -12.19 -10.73
C GLY A 67 0.45 -12.60 -9.28
N THR A 68 1.38 -12.30 -8.37
CA THR A 68 1.27 -12.67 -6.94
C THR A 68 0.96 -11.48 -6.04
N SER A 69 0.53 -11.78 -4.81
CA SER A 69 0.22 -10.78 -3.79
C SER A 69 0.94 -11.08 -2.49
N THR A 70 1.20 -10.04 -1.71
CA THR A 70 1.72 -10.13 -0.35
C THR A 70 0.98 -9.17 0.56
N GLN A 71 1.00 -9.43 1.86
CA GLN A 71 0.38 -8.58 2.87
C GLN A 71 1.43 -7.88 3.71
N VAL A 72 1.17 -6.61 4.02
CA VAL A 72 1.95 -5.82 4.97
C VAL A 72 1.03 -5.29 6.06
N THR A 73 1.51 -5.32 7.31
CA THR A 73 0.74 -4.90 8.47
C THR A 73 1.45 -3.81 9.23
N PHE A 74 0.73 -2.74 9.54
CA PHE A 74 1.22 -1.59 10.30
C PHE A 74 0.40 -1.41 11.57
N ASN A 75 1.02 -0.89 12.63
CA ASN A 75 0.30 -0.45 13.82
C ASN A 75 -0.13 1.02 13.64
N TRP A 76 -1.38 1.32 13.98
CA TRP A 76 -1.95 2.66 13.95
C TRP A 76 -2.67 2.95 15.26
N THR A 77 -2.28 4.05 15.92
CA THR A 77 -2.90 4.53 17.16
C THR A 77 -3.41 5.96 16.92
N PRO A 78 -4.68 6.13 16.51
CA PRO A 78 -5.21 7.45 16.17
C PRO A 78 -5.47 8.34 17.37
N ILE A 79 -5.65 9.63 17.08
CA ILE A 79 -6.28 10.62 17.95
C ILE A 79 -7.72 10.87 17.49
N THR A 80 -8.54 11.58 18.27
CA THR A 80 -9.87 11.98 17.81
C THR A 80 -9.76 12.90 16.61
N GLY A 81 -10.58 12.67 15.59
CA GLY A 81 -10.63 13.48 14.38
C GLY A 81 -10.75 12.66 13.10
N THR A 82 -10.52 13.33 11.97
CA THR A 82 -10.55 12.72 10.65
C THR A 82 -9.13 12.46 10.16
N HIS A 83 -8.89 11.23 9.74
CA HIS A 83 -7.60 10.72 9.29
C HIS A 83 -7.70 10.27 7.85
N ASN A 84 -6.81 10.77 6.97
CA ASN A 84 -6.65 10.23 5.63
C ASN A 84 -5.54 9.18 5.65
N LEU A 85 -5.89 7.91 5.79
CA LEU A 85 -4.93 6.81 5.77
C LEU A 85 -4.59 6.44 4.34
N ALA A 86 -3.31 6.57 3.99
CA ALA A 86 -2.81 6.24 2.66
C ALA A 86 -1.72 5.17 2.74
N ILE A 87 -1.83 4.14 1.89
CA ILE A 87 -0.77 3.17 1.65
C ILE A 87 -0.20 3.46 0.28
N LYS A 88 1.14 3.50 0.19
CA LYS A 88 1.84 3.60 -1.08
C LYS A 88 2.82 2.42 -1.22
N ALA A 89 2.58 1.57 -2.22
CA ALA A 89 3.55 0.62 -2.74
C ALA A 89 4.65 1.36 -3.51
N ASP A 90 5.84 0.77 -3.56
CA ASP A 90 7.07 1.40 -4.08
C ASP A 90 7.19 2.90 -3.75
N ALA A 91 7.05 3.25 -2.48
CA ALA A 91 6.85 4.63 -2.07
C ALA A 91 8.06 5.55 -2.32
N ASN A 92 9.23 4.98 -2.63
CA ASN A 92 10.43 5.72 -3.02
C ASN A 92 10.71 5.67 -4.55
N ASN A 93 9.79 5.11 -5.35
CA ASN A 93 9.91 4.92 -6.80
C ASN A 93 11.22 4.18 -7.18
N GLN A 94 11.45 3.02 -6.57
CA GLN A 94 12.63 2.17 -6.73
C GLN A 94 12.53 1.24 -7.95
N ILE A 95 11.31 0.86 -8.31
CA ILE A 95 11.00 0.02 -9.46
C ILE A 95 10.43 0.93 -10.53
N THR A 96 10.82 0.72 -11.79
CA THR A 96 10.11 1.34 -12.91
C THR A 96 8.98 0.43 -13.33
N GLU A 97 7.76 0.94 -13.22
CA GLU A 97 6.55 0.15 -13.38
C GLU A 97 5.77 0.56 -14.63
N TYR A 98 4.86 -0.31 -15.06
CA TYR A 98 3.96 0.01 -16.17
C TYR A 98 3.05 1.22 -15.84
N ASN A 99 2.60 1.29 -14.59
CA ASN A 99 1.81 2.38 -14.08
C ASN A 99 2.29 2.72 -12.67
N GLU A 100 2.69 3.97 -12.45
CA GLU A 100 3.13 4.44 -11.13
C GLU A 100 1.97 5.04 -10.32
N ALA A 101 0.83 5.29 -10.97
CA ALA A 101 -0.29 6.01 -10.37
C ALA A 101 -1.25 5.10 -9.57
N ASN A 102 -1.25 3.80 -9.83
CA ASN A 102 -2.01 2.76 -9.11
C ASN A 102 -1.26 2.21 -7.87
N ASN A 103 -0.06 2.71 -7.59
CA ASN A 103 0.72 2.34 -6.43
C ASN A 103 0.17 2.86 -5.09
N GLN A 104 -0.91 3.64 -5.09
CA GLN A 104 -1.48 4.19 -3.85
C GLN A 104 -2.99 4.00 -3.75
N ILE A 105 -3.43 3.81 -2.50
CA ILE A 105 -4.84 3.93 -2.10
C ILE A 105 -4.92 4.84 -0.88
N ALA A 106 -6.01 5.59 -0.75
CA ALA A 106 -6.27 6.43 0.41
C ALA A 106 -7.73 6.29 0.86
N HIS A 107 -7.94 6.22 2.17
CA HIS A 107 -9.25 6.13 2.79
C HIS A 107 -9.37 7.10 3.96
N GLN A 108 -10.49 7.81 4.00
CA GLN A 108 -10.83 8.66 5.12
C GLN A 108 -11.45 7.83 6.24
N VAL A 109 -10.90 7.95 7.45
CA VAL A 109 -11.37 7.29 8.66
C VAL A 109 -11.68 8.34 9.71
N THR A 110 -12.88 8.28 10.31
CA THR A 110 -13.25 9.18 11.40
C THR A 110 -13.11 8.44 12.73
N VAL A 111 -12.42 9.07 13.67
CA VAL A 111 -12.14 8.56 15.00
C VAL A 111 -12.86 9.47 16.00
N SER A 112 -13.72 8.88 16.82
CA SER A 112 -14.39 9.55 17.94
C SER A 112 -13.59 9.38 19.22
#